data_AF-A0A8B5WRN3-F1
#
_entry.id   AF-A0A8B5WRN3-F1
#
_cell.length_a   1.000
_cell.length_b   1.000
_cell.length_c   1.000
_cell.angle_alpha   90.00
_cell.angle_beta   90.00
_cell.angle_gamma   90.00
#
_symmetry.space_group_name_H-M   'P 1'
#
loop_
_entity.id
_entity.type
_entity.pdbx_description
1 polymer ?
#
loop_
_entity_poly.entity_id
_entity_poly.type
_entity_poly.pdbx_seq_one_letter_code
_entity_poly.pdbx_strand_id
1 'polypeptide(L)'
;MSGSTHALSKSRFVSALQCTKRLYLETHHRELATEPGIGLQRIFDSGHAVGELAQKQFPEGRLIDAPFYDIAKALRDTEAAI
;
A
#
# COMPACT_ATOMS: atom_id res chain seq x y z
N MET A 1 -15.89 -7.66 21.66
CA MET A 1 -15.15 -6.38 21.70
C MET A 1 -14.27 -6.32 20.47
N SER A 2 -14.78 -5.77 19.36
CA SER A 2 -14.03 -5.67 18.11
C SER A 2 -13.12 -4.45 18.17
N GLY A 3 -11.95 -4.62 18.78
CA GLY A 3 -10.87 -3.65 18.71
C GLY A 3 -10.22 -3.80 17.34
N SER A 4 -10.64 -2.98 16.36
CA SER A 4 -9.88 -2.78 15.13
C SER A 4 -8.50 -2.26 15.54
N THR A 5 -7.49 -3.12 15.59
CA THR A 5 -6.10 -2.70 15.68
C THR A 5 -5.82 -1.92 14.39
N HIS A 6 -5.87 -0.59 14.45
CA HIS A 6 -5.56 0.26 13.31
C HIS A 6 -4.06 0.09 12.99
N ALA A 7 -3.73 -0.88 12.15
CA ALA A 7 -2.37 -1.12 11.71
C ALA A 7 -1.87 0.10 10.93
N LEU A 8 -0.75 0.67 11.38
CA LEU A 8 -0.06 1.74 10.66
C LEU A 8 0.73 1.13 9.51
N SER A 9 0.39 1.50 8.28
CA SER A 9 1.27 1.26 7.13
C SER A 9 2.50 2.16 7.23
N LYS A 10 3.56 1.83 6.47
CA LYS A 10 4.75 2.70 6.34
C LYS A 10 4.37 4.13 5.95
N SER A 11 3.46 4.29 4.99
CA SER A 11 2.96 5.59 4.55
C SER A 11 2.23 6.35 5.67
N ARG A 12 1.33 5.68 6.40
CA ARG A 12 0.58 6.30 7.51
C ARG A 12 1.48 6.70 8.68
N PHE A 13 2.53 5.94 8.95
CA PHE A 13 3.54 6.33 9.93
C PHE A 13 4.25 7.63 9.51
N VAL A 14 4.69 7.73 8.26
CA VAL A 14 5.30 8.97 7.72
C VAL A 14 4.30 10.13 7.74
N SER A 15 3.03 9.90 7.38
CA SER A 15 1.98 10.91 7.49
C SER A 15 1.88 11.47 8.91
N ALA A 16 1.93 10.60 9.93
CA ALA A 16 1.87 11.00 11.33
C ALA A 16 3.08 11.85 11.76
N LEU A 17 4.28 11.49 11.28
CA LEU A 17 5.50 12.27 11.52
C LEU A 17 5.44 13.67 10.90
N GLN A 18 4.79 13.81 9.75
CA GLN A 18 4.61 15.12 9.10
C GLN A 18 3.49 15.93 9.75
N CYS A 19 2.34 15.31 10.03
CA CYS A 19 1.17 15.94 10.61
C CYS A 19 0.21 14.90 11.19
N THR A 20 -0.04 14.95 12.49
CA THR A 20 -0.96 14.02 13.17
C THR A 20 -2.41 14.14 12.67
N LYS A 21 -2.85 15.36 12.31
CA LYS A 21 -4.18 15.60 11.70
C LYS A 21 -4.32 14.89 10.35
N ARG A 22 -3.24 14.85 9.56
CA ARG A 22 -3.23 14.12 8.27
C ARG A 22 -3.46 12.62 8.50
N LEU A 23 -2.75 12.00 9.44
CA LEU A 23 -2.98 10.60 9.81
C LEU A 23 -4.45 10.36 10.21
N TYR A 24 -5.01 11.24 11.04
CA TYR A 24 -6.40 11.11 11.50
C TYR A 24 -7.38 11.10 10.32
N LEU A 25 -7.26 12.06 9.39
CA LEU A 25 -8.11 12.15 8.20
C LEU A 25 -7.93 10.95 7.26
N GLU A 26 -6.69 10.53 7.00
CA GLU A 26 -6.40 9.34 6.18
C GLU A 26 -6.97 8.04 6.79
N THR A 27 -7.20 8.02 8.11
CA THR A 27 -7.72 6.85 8.82
C THR A 27 -9.24 6.83 8.89
N HIS A 28 -9.86 7.97 9.19
CA HIS A 28 -11.28 8.05 9.55
C HIS A 28 -12.14 8.77 8.52
N HIS A 29 -11.55 9.58 7.65
CA HIS A 29 -12.24 10.46 6.71
C HIS A 29 -11.58 10.44 5.32
N ARG A 30 -11.43 9.23 4.75
CA ARG A 30 -10.73 9.02 3.47
C ARG A 30 -11.44 9.70 2.30
N GLU A 31 -12.76 9.85 2.39
CA GLU A 31 -13.61 10.56 1.44
C GLU A 31 -13.29 12.05 1.30
N LEU A 32 -12.59 12.64 2.29
CA LEU A 32 -12.16 14.03 2.24
C LEU A 32 -10.80 14.21 1.55
N ALA A 33 -10.12 13.12 1.17
CA ALA A 33 -8.84 13.19 0.50
C ALA A 33 -8.99 13.83 -0.89
N THR A 34 -8.07 14.73 -1.23
CA THR A 34 -8.00 15.26 -2.59
C THR A 34 -7.50 14.17 -3.52
N GLU A 35 -8.25 13.92 -4.60
CA GLU A 35 -7.85 12.99 -5.65
C GLU A 35 -6.52 13.43 -6.29
N PRO A 36 -5.67 12.47 -6.72
CA PRO A 36 -4.43 12.78 -7.42
C PRO A 36 -4.70 13.62 -8.68
N GLY A 37 -4.05 14.77 -8.78
CA GLY A 37 -4.02 15.53 -10.02
C GLY A 37 -3.23 14.80 -11.12
N ILE A 38 -3.38 15.24 -12.37
CA ILE A 38 -2.76 14.61 -13.56
C ILE A 38 -1.26 14.38 -13.39
N GLY A 39 -0.53 15.36 -12.84
CA GLY A 39 0.91 15.25 -12.62
C GLY A 39 1.28 14.13 -11.65
N LEU A 40 0.56 14.02 -10.53
CA LEU A 40 0.79 12.98 -9.54
C LEU A 40 0.39 11.59 -10.07
N GLN A 41 -0.71 11.51 -10.81
CA GLN A 41 -1.15 10.27 -11.44
C GLN A 41 -0.09 9.73 -12.42
N ARG A 42 0.50 10.59 -13.26
CA ARG A 42 1.59 10.19 -14.17
C ARG A 42 2.80 9.60 -13.45
N ILE A 43 3.13 10.12 -12.26
CA ILE A 43 4.23 9.58 -11.45
C ILE A 43 3.88 8.18 -10.94
N PHE A 44 2.65 7.97 -10.47
CA PHE A 44 2.18 6.65 -10.06
C PHE A 44 2.19 5.65 -11.22
N ASP A 45 1.64 6.03 -12.37
CA ASP A 45 1.61 5.19 -13.57
C ASP A 45 3.03 4.78 -14.00
N SER A 46 3.96 5.74 -13.96
CA SER A 46 5.38 5.47 -14.26
C SER A 46 5.99 4.48 -13.27
N GLY A 47 5.67 4.61 -11.97
CA GLY A 47 6.09 3.67 -10.94
C GLY A 47 5.56 2.25 -11.16
N HIS A 48 4.29 2.11 -11.52
CA HIS A 48 3.68 0.81 -11.85
C HIS A 48 4.37 0.15 -13.05
N ALA A 49 4.59 0.91 -14.14
CA ALA A 49 5.26 0.40 -15.32
C ALA A 49 6.69 -0.11 -15.03
N VAL A 50 7.44 0.61 -14.19
CA VAL A 50 8.77 0.16 -13.74
C VAL A 50 8.66 -1.13 -12.91
N GLY A 51 7.67 -1.22 -12.02
CA GLY A 51 7.42 -2.42 -11.22
C GLY A 51 7.14 -3.66 -12.08
N GLU A 52 6.30 -3.51 -13.10
CA GLU A 52 6.00 -4.59 -14.06
C GLU A 52 7.23 -5.04 -14.84
N LEU A 53 8.08 -4.09 -15.28
CA LEU A 53 9.33 -4.40 -15.96
C LEU A 53 10.32 -5.11 -15.03
N ALA A 54 10.41 -4.67 -13.77
CA ALA A 54 11.29 -5.27 -12.79
C ALA A 54 10.92 -6.75 -12.51
N GLN A 55 9.62 -7.08 -12.44
CA GLN A 55 9.18 -8.46 -12.26
C GLN A 55 9.62 -9.37 -13.42
N LYS A 56 9.61 -8.87 -14.66
CA LYS A 56 10.06 -9.64 -15.85
C LYS A 56 11.54 -10.03 -15.79
N GLN A 57 12.35 -9.31 -15.00
CA GLN A 57 13.77 -9.65 -14.80
C GLN A 57 13.98 -10.88 -13.91
N PHE A 58 12.95 -11.31 -13.19
CA PHE A 58 12.94 -12.47 -12.30
C PHE A 58 11.85 -13.46 -12.74
N PRO A 59 12.06 -14.23 -13.83
CA PRO A 59 11.03 -15.09 -14.41
C PRO A 59 10.56 -16.22 -13.48
N GLU A 60 11.42 -16.67 -12.56
CA GLU A 60 11.08 -17.66 -11.53
C GLU A 60 10.43 -17.02 -10.28
N GLY A 61 10.33 -15.69 -10.26
CA GLY A 61 9.69 -14.96 -9.16
C GLY A 61 8.18 -15.16 -9.15
N ARG A 62 7.61 -15.32 -7.95
CA ARG A 62 6.16 -15.41 -7.75
C ARG A 62 5.63 -14.10 -7.16
N LEU A 63 4.65 -13.48 -7.83
CA LEU A 63 3.96 -12.31 -7.32
C LEU A 63 3.00 -12.71 -6.18
N ILE A 64 3.12 -12.06 -5.04
CA ILE A 64 2.19 -12.19 -3.91
C ILE A 64 1.16 -11.06 -3.99
N ASP A 65 -0.01 -11.36 -4.58
CA ASP A 65 -1.07 -10.38 -4.86
C ASP A 65 -2.18 -10.37 -3.79
N ALA A 66 -1.81 -10.59 -2.53
CA ALA A 66 -2.76 -10.45 -1.43
C ALA A 66 -3.12 -8.97 -1.22
N PRO A 67 -4.41 -8.63 -0.98
CA PRO A 67 -4.79 -7.26 -0.67
C PRO A 67 -4.03 -6.73 0.54
N PHE A 68 -3.66 -5.45 0.53
CA PHE A 68 -2.82 -4.84 1.58
C PHE A 68 -3.40 -4.96 3.01
N TYR A 69 -4.72 -5.15 3.14
CA TYR A 69 -5.41 -5.31 4.42
C TYR A 69 -5.48 -6.76 4.91
N ASP A 70 -5.18 -7.75 4.07
CA ASP A 70 -5.20 -9.17 4.41
C ASP A 70 -3.76 -9.69 4.60
N ILE A 71 -3.14 -9.24 5.69
CA ILE A 71 -1.77 -9.62 6.05
C ILE A 71 -1.68 -11.15 6.26
N ALA A 72 -2.71 -11.76 6.82
CA ALA A 72 -2.72 -13.20 7.07
C ALA A 72 -2.65 -14.00 5.77
N LYS A 73 -3.38 -13.59 4.72
CA LYS A 73 -3.26 -14.17 3.39
C LYS A 73 -1.87 -13.93 2.80
N ALA A 74 -1.35 -12.71 2.89
CA ALA A 74 -0.02 -12.38 2.35
C ALA A 74 1.09 -13.28 2.95
N LEU A 75 1.03 -13.54 4.26
CA LEU A 75 1.98 -14.43 4.93
C LEU A 75 1.88 -15.87 4.44
N ARG A 76 0.66 -16.44 4.36
CA ARG A 76 0.44 -17.80 3.83
C ARG A 76 0.91 -17.94 2.39
N ASP A 77 0.58 -16.96 1.54
CA ASP A 77 0.97 -16.97 0.13
C ASP A 77 2.50 -16.88 -0.02
N THR A 78 3.16 -16.13 0.87
CA THR A 78 4.63 -16.02 0.90
C THR A 78 5.27 -17.33 1.36
N GLU A 79 4.77 -17.96 2.42
CA GLU A 79 5.25 -19.27 2.89
C GLU A 79 5.11 -20.36 1.81
N ALA A 80 4.02 -20.35 1.04
CA ALA A 80 3.80 -21.28 -0.07
C ALA A 80 4.67 -21.00 -1.31
N ALA A 81 5.38 -19.87 -1.35
CA ALA A 81 6.19 -19.43 -2.48
C ALA A 81 7.70 -19.68 -2.29
N ILE A 82 8.11 -20.17 -1.13
CA ILE A 82 9.51 -20.48 -0.74
C ILE A 82 9.65 -21.99 -0.59
#